data_AF-A0A4R5B318-F1
#
_entry.id   AF-A0A4R5B318-F1
#
_cell.length_a   1.000
_cell.length_b   1.000
_cell.length_c   1.000
_cell.angle_alpha   90.00
_cell.angle_beta   90.00
_cell.angle_gamma   90.00
#
_symmetry.space_group_name_H-M   'P 1'
#
loop_
_entity.id
_entity.type
_entity.pdbx_description
1 polymer ?
#
loop_
_entity_poly.entity_id
_entity_poly.type
_entity_poly.pdbx_seq_one_letter_code
_entity_poly.pdbx_strand_id
1 'polypeptide(L)'
;MKTDAIKELQYIEAIARVKKIKGFYIHLIVYLVVNLMIVFINIQDLDVGESYFKMENFFTAFFWGIGLASHAFSTFLPNWIFGRNWEEKKIKELMEKEKSEKWE
;
A
#
# COMPACT_ATOMS: atom_id res chain seq x y z
N MET A 1 -3.50 -27.37 -20.41
CA MET A 1 -4.79 -26.83 -19.91
C MET A 1 -4.71 -26.41 -18.43
N LYS A 2 -4.54 -27.33 -17.46
CA LYS A 2 -4.49 -26.96 -16.02
C LYS A 2 -3.26 -26.10 -15.65
N THR A 3 -2.12 -26.38 -16.28
CA THR A 3 -0.87 -25.62 -16.10
C THR A 3 -0.95 -24.21 -16.68
N ASP A 4 -1.72 -24.03 -17.76
CA ASP A 4 -1.84 -22.74 -18.45
C ASP A 4 -2.72 -21.77 -17.63
N ALA A 5 -3.81 -22.27 -17.06
CA ALA A 5 -4.67 -21.50 -16.14
C ALA A 5 -3.94 -21.05 -14.86
N ILE A 6 -3.06 -21.89 -14.29
CA ILE A 6 -2.26 -21.53 -13.11
C ILE A 6 -1.27 -20.41 -13.47
N LYS A 7 -0.60 -20.50 -14.62
CA LYS A 7 0.33 -19.47 -15.09
C LYS A 7 -0.39 -18.13 -15.34
N GLU A 8 -1.59 -18.18 -15.90
CA GLU A 8 -2.41 -16.98 -16.12
C GLU A 8 -2.83 -16.32 -14.80
N LEU A 9 -3.27 -17.10 -13.80
CA LEU A 9 -3.58 -16.60 -12.46
C LEU A 9 -2.37 -15.96 -11.78
N GLN A 10 -1.22 -16.62 -11.80
CA GLN A 10 0.03 -16.07 -11.26
C GLN A 10 0.43 -14.76 -11.94
N TYR A 11 0.22 -14.66 -13.25
CA TYR A 11 0.49 -13.46 -14.02
C TYR A 11 -0.45 -12.31 -13.62
N ILE A 12 -1.75 -12.56 -13.50
CA ILE A 12 -2.74 -11.57 -13.06
C ILE A 12 -2.41 -11.06 -11.64
N GLU A 13 -2.07 -11.96 -10.72
CA GLU A 13 -1.69 -11.62 -9.36
C GLU A 13 -0.41 -10.76 -9.31
N ALA A 14 0.59 -11.12 -10.12
CA ALA A 14 1.81 -10.33 -10.25
C ALA A 14 1.52 -8.89 -10.74
N ILE A 15 0.62 -8.72 -11.73
CA ILE A 15 0.20 -7.40 -12.20
C ILE A 15 -0.52 -6.63 -11.09
N ALA A 16 -1.48 -7.27 -10.40
CA ALA A 16 -2.22 -6.65 -9.32
C ALA A 16 -1.27 -6.17 -8.19
N ARG A 17 -0.24 -6.96 -7.89
CA ARG A 17 0.81 -6.61 -6.93
C ARG A 17 1.61 -5.39 -7.38
N VAL A 18 2.11 -5.37 -8.62
CA VAL A 18 2.83 -4.21 -9.16
C VAL A 18 1.97 -2.95 -9.09
N LYS A 19 0.67 -3.05 -9.40
CA LYS A 19 -0.27 -1.94 -9.30
C LYS A 19 -0.43 -1.43 -7.86
N LYS A 20 -0.54 -2.31 -6.87
CA LYS A 20 -0.60 -1.93 -5.44
C LYS A 20 0.67 -1.22 -4.99
N ILE A 21 1.84 -1.78 -5.32
CA ILE A 21 3.15 -1.18 -4.98
C ILE A 21 3.30 0.20 -5.61
N LYS A 22 2.94 0.34 -6.90
CA LYS A 22 2.95 1.63 -7.59
C LYS A 22 2.00 2.64 -6.91
N GLY A 23 0.80 2.20 -6.52
CA GLY A 23 -0.16 3.02 -5.79
C GLY A 23 0.40 3.53 -4.45
N PHE A 24 1.08 2.67 -3.70
CA PHE A 24 1.76 3.04 -2.46
C PHE A 24 2.85 4.10 -2.70
N TYR A 25 3.72 3.91 -3.70
CA TYR A 25 4.78 4.89 -4.01
C TYR A 25 4.23 6.25 -4.43
N ILE A 26 3.15 6.29 -5.21
CA ILE A 26 2.47 7.54 -5.55
C ILE A 26 1.96 8.23 -4.27
N HIS A 27 1.30 7.49 -3.38
CA HIS A 27 0.81 8.04 -2.12
C HIS A 27 1.95 8.55 -1.24
N LEU A 28 3.06 7.82 -1.14
CA LEU A 28 4.26 8.22 -0.41
C LEU A 28 4.89 9.50 -0.99
N ILE A 29 5.02 9.60 -2.31
CA ILE A 29 5.59 10.78 -2.96
C ILE A 29 4.69 12.00 -2.71
N VAL A 30 3.38 11.87 -2.89
CA VAL A 30 2.42 12.95 -2.60
C VAL A 30 2.52 13.37 -1.13
N TYR A 31 2.56 12.41 -0.21
CA TYR A 31 2.73 12.67 1.22
C TYR A 31 4.01 13.48 1.49
N LEU A 32 5.15 13.08 0.93
CA LEU A 32 6.41 13.78 1.15
C LEU A 32 6.40 15.19 0.55
N VAL A 33 5.97 15.33 -0.71
CA VAL A 33 5.96 16.63 -1.40
C VAL A 33 5.04 17.63 -0.70
N VAL A 34 3.83 17.22 -0.34
CA VAL A 34 2.86 18.10 0.34
C VAL A 34 3.35 18.48 1.74
N ASN A 35 3.86 17.54 2.53
CA ASN A 35 4.36 17.86 3.87
C ASN A 35 5.60 18.75 3.83
N LEU A 36 6.52 18.54 2.87
CA LEU A 36 7.67 19.42 2.69
C LEU A 36 7.24 20.84 2.27
N MET A 37 6.23 20.96 1.42
CA MET A 37 5.66 22.26 1.06
C MET A 37 5.04 22.97 2.26
N ILE A 38 4.28 22.26 3.10
CA ILE A 38 3.70 22.80 4.34
C ILE A 38 4.81 23.28 5.29
N VAL A 39 5.84 22.44 5.50
CA VAL A 39 6.99 22.80 6.34
C VAL A 39 7.65 24.08 5.80
N PHE A 40 7.87 24.15 4.49
CA PHE A 40 8.50 25.31 3.86
C PHE A 40 7.68 26.58 4.07
N ILE A 41 6.38 26.56 3.79
CA ILE A 41 5.47 27.70 3.96
C ILE A 41 5.45 28.14 5.43
N ASN A 42 5.20 27.21 6.34
CA ASN A 42 5.12 27.50 7.77
C ASN A 42 6.41 28.05 8.36
N ILE A 43 7.58 27.71 7.81
CA ILE A 43 8.87 28.31 8.23
C ILE A 43 9.01 29.74 7.71
N GLN A 44 8.55 30.02 6.48
CA GLN A 44 8.61 31.37 5.90
C GLN A 44 7.65 32.34 6.61
N ASP A 45 6.52 31.83 7.10
CA ASP A 45 5.50 32.63 7.79
C ASP A 45 5.75 32.78 9.32
N LEU A 46 6.94 32.41 9.82
CA LEU A 46 7.28 32.58 11.24
C LEU A 46 7.55 34.05 11.59
N ASP A 47 6.87 34.53 12.62
CA ASP A 47 7.19 35.82 13.26
C ASP A 47 8.51 35.74 14.07
N VAL A 48 9.10 36.91 14.33
CA VAL A 48 10.35 37.02 15.09
C VAL A 48 10.18 36.42 16.49
N GLY A 49 10.93 35.35 16.77
CA GLY A 49 10.91 34.65 18.05
C GLY A 49 9.93 33.46 18.10
N GLU A 50 9.16 33.21 17.05
CA GLU A 50 8.35 32.00 16.94
C GLU A 50 9.17 30.77 16.55
N SER A 51 8.70 29.61 17.01
CA SER A 51 9.27 28.31 16.68
C SER A 51 8.35 27.54 15.75
N TYR A 52 8.93 26.90 14.73
CA TYR A 52 8.24 25.94 13.88
C TYR A 52 7.77 24.69 14.65
N PHE A 53 8.45 24.32 15.73
CA PHE A 53 8.21 23.04 16.43
C PHE A 53 6.98 23.08 17.35
N LYS A 54 5.85 23.56 16.84
CA LYS A 54 4.52 23.53 17.48
C LYS A 54 3.77 22.29 17.02
N MET A 55 2.99 21.66 17.91
CA MET A 55 2.27 20.41 17.62
C MET A 55 1.32 20.52 16.42
N GLU A 56 0.72 21.70 16.23
CA GLU A 56 -0.16 22.02 15.10
C GLU A 56 0.49 21.77 13.73
N ASN A 57 1.79 22.05 13.60
CA ASN A 57 2.53 21.87 12.35
C ASN A 57 2.76 20.40 11.98
N PHE A 58 2.54 19.48 12.93
CA PHE A 58 2.74 18.05 12.74
C PHE A 58 1.43 17.27 12.61
N PHE A 59 0.27 17.85 12.89
CA PHE A 59 -1.00 17.11 12.84
C PHE A 59 -1.30 16.57 11.45
N THR A 60 -1.14 17.39 10.41
CA THR A 60 -1.35 16.97 9.02
C THR A 60 -0.47 15.76 8.67
N ALA A 61 0.83 15.86 8.95
CA ALA A 61 1.80 14.79 8.73
C ALA A 61 1.44 13.53 9.52
N PHE A 62 1.07 13.67 10.80
CA PHE A 62 0.74 12.56 11.67
C PHE A 62 -0.48 11.77 11.19
N PHE A 63 -1.61 12.44 10.95
CA PHE A 63 -2.84 11.77 10.53
C PHE A 63 -2.74 11.18 9.12
N TRP A 64 -2.09 11.88 8.18
CA TRP A 64 -1.81 11.31 6.86
C TRP A 64 -0.81 10.15 6.94
N GLY A 65 0.15 10.23 7.87
CA GLY A 65 1.11 9.18 8.15
C GLY A 65 0.45 7.87 8.58
N ILE A 66 -0.64 7.93 9.36
CA ILE A 66 -1.45 6.75 9.70
C ILE A 66 -2.06 6.11 8.44
N GLY A 67 -2.62 6.93 7.53
CA GLY A 67 -3.17 6.45 6.26
C GLY A 67 -2.10 5.84 5.35
N LEU A 68 -0.93 6.48 5.28
CA LEU A 68 0.22 5.98 4.53
C LEU A 68 0.74 4.65 5.11
N ALA A 69 0.84 4.55 6.45
CA ALA A 69 1.21 3.32 7.13
C ALA A 69 0.19 2.21 6.82
N SER A 70 -1.11 2.47 6.95
CA SER A 70 -2.16 1.49 6.61
C SER A 70 -2.05 0.98 5.16
N HIS A 71 -1.75 1.88 4.20
CA HIS A 71 -1.50 1.50 2.81
C HIS A 71 -0.22 0.65 2.67
N ALA A 72 0.86 1.00 3.39
CA ALA A 72 2.08 0.19 3.44
C ALA A 72 1.79 -1.21 3.99
N PHE A 73 1.08 -1.30 5.12
CA PHE A 73 0.68 -2.56 5.73
C PHE A 73 -0.11 -3.41 4.72
N SER A 74 -1.19 -2.90 4.14
CA SER A 74 -1.99 -3.67 3.16
C SER A 74 -1.23 -4.06 1.87
N THR A 75 -0.20 -3.30 1.50
CA THR A 75 0.61 -3.57 0.29
C THR A 75 1.72 -4.60 0.55
N PHE A 76 2.38 -4.53 1.71
CA PHE A 76 3.59 -5.31 1.98
C PHE A 76 3.43 -6.44 3.00
N LEU A 77 2.48 -6.37 3.94
CA LEU A 77 2.28 -7.44 4.95
C LEU A 77 1.98 -8.81 4.36
N PRO A 78 1.08 -8.95 3.36
CA PRO A 78 0.75 -10.25 2.80
C PRO A 78 2.01 -11.01 2.35
N ASN A 79 2.96 -10.28 1.75
CA ASN A 79 4.23 -10.82 1.28
C ASN A 79 5.24 -11.13 2.40
N TRP A 80 5.27 -10.30 3.44
CA TRP A 80 6.25 -10.44 4.52
C TRP A 80 5.87 -11.55 5.52
N ILE A 81 4.57 -11.70 5.82
CA ILE A 81 4.08 -12.62 6.84
C ILE A 81 3.72 -14.01 6.27
N PHE A 82 3.02 -14.07 5.14
CA PHE A 82 2.43 -15.32 4.67
C PHE A 82 3.30 -16.08 3.65
N GLY A 83 4.17 -15.38 2.93
CA GLY A 83 5.11 -15.97 1.97
C GLY A 83 4.44 -16.67 0.77
N ARG A 84 5.27 -17.08 -0.20
CA ARG A 84 4.81 -17.70 -1.47
C ARG A 84 4.00 -18.99 -1.27
N ASN A 85 4.29 -19.77 -0.23
CA ASN A 85 3.58 -21.02 0.06
C ASN A 85 2.11 -20.79 0.43
N TRP A 86 1.80 -19.71 1.15
CA TRP A 86 0.42 -19.41 1.50
C TRP A 86 -0.38 -18.93 0.29
N GLU A 87 0.24 -18.09 -0.57
CA GLU A 87 -0.38 -17.65 -1.83
C GLU A 87 -0.71 -18.86 -2.73
N GLU A 88 0.24 -19.76 -2.96
CA GLU A 88 0.01 -20.98 -3.75
C GLU A 88 -1.11 -21.87 -3.18
N LYS A 89 -1.16 -22.03 -1.85
CA LYS A 89 -2.23 -22.78 -1.19
C LYS A 89 -3.59 -22.10 -1.37
N LYS A 90 -3.65 -20.77 -1.27
CA LYS A 90 -4.91 -20.02 -1.40
C LYS A 90 -5.45 -20.04 -2.82
N ILE A 91 -4.58 -19.90 -3.83
CA ILE A 91 -4.96 -20.03 -5.24
C ILE A 91 -5.53 -21.42 -5.50
N LYS A 92 -4.87 -22.46 -4.97
CA LYS A 92 -5.36 -23.84 -5.12
C LYS A 92 -6.73 -24.06 -4.47
N GLU A 93 -6.94 -23.52 -3.27
CA GLU A 93 -8.25 -23.56 -2.58
C GLU A 93 -9.35 -22.84 -3.39
N LEU A 94 -9.06 -21.67 -3.95
CA LEU A 94 -10.03 -20.90 -4.74
C LEU A 94 -10.40 -21.62 -6.05
N MET A 95 -9.41 -22.19 -6.74
CA MET A 95 -9.64 -22.99 -7.94
C MET A 95 -10.47 -24.26 -7.66
N GLU A 96 -10.24 -24.90 -6.52
CA GLU A 96 -11.02 -26.08 -6.12
C GLU A 96 -12.46 -25.72 -5.78
N LYS A 97 -12.70 -24.56 -5.15
CA LYS A 97 -14.05 -24.01 -4.92
C LYS A 97 -14.80 -23.64 -6.20
N GLU A 98 -14.17 -22.90 -7.11
CA GLU A 98 -14.81 -22.59 -8.41
C GLU A 98 -15.16 -23.86 -9.18
N LYS A 99 -14.32 -24.90 -9.06
CA LYS A 99 -14.62 -26.19 -9.68
C LYS A 99 -15.85 -26.81 -9.02
N SER A 100 -15.94 -26.88 -7.68
CA SER A 100 -17.10 -27.50 -7.02
C SER A 100 -18.41 -26.76 -7.31
N GLU A 101 -18.42 -25.43 -7.32
CA GLU A 101 -19.61 -24.63 -7.64
C GLU A 101 -20.09 -24.78 -9.09
N LYS A 102 -19.22 -25.23 -10.01
CA LYS A 102 -19.60 -25.45 -11.42
C LYS A 102 -20.20 -26.84 -11.68
N TRP A 103 -20.15 -27.75 -10.72
CA TRP A 103 -20.69 -29.12 -10.81
C TRP A 103 -21.92 -29.35 -9.92
N GLU A 104 -22.35 -28.34 -9.16
CA GLU A 104 -23.68 -28.24 -8.54
C GLU A 104 -24.64 -27.42 -9.41
#